data_AF-A0A975H8L6-F1
#
_entry.id   AF-A0A975H8L6-F1
#
_cell.length_a   1.000
_cell.length_b   1.000
_cell.length_c   1.000
_cell.angle_alpha   90.00
_cell.angle_beta   90.00
_cell.angle_gamma   90.00
#
_symmetry.space_group_name_H-M   'P 1'
#
loop_
_entity.id
_entity.type
_entity.pdbx_description
1 polymer ?
#
loop_
_entity_poly.entity_id
_entity_poly.type
_entity_poly.pdbx_seq_one_letter_code
_entity_poly.pdbx_strand_id
1 'polypeptide(L)'
;MTTPSEELKSLFSEAMARSEFDVVLTILNYRGISSANLNSNLMEWFDAIPFYYKLFNELEEKEKARMGLQLYSTFFENSDFYNILGSLCRIKLGYKGSSYLFWKTKKYERLLGIGEKQEFLLELLADAEKTILIDFYEKNHFKEIRNTFFHSAYSIEDGDYVMHDSEPMNIEGVLKKSFDIEEFFYPKLEEVFNLFQTFKDTYWEIFNSYQKDKMVDGSFPNPCEVTILGSSEGLKGFRIKNAVNFYGKWHDSGIWYDEKYKFWAGHNINMYFDRIEDIEIDEQLQRFENKDDITKNNADFFNLVDKVVERNNANEIVRATQLLLKFGDIRKTKMDTEENIYKKRSFPKMILPYYRKALEIGSAFFKDVEAFKKTIAGLEVEA
;
A
#
# COMPACT_ATOMS: atom_id res chain seq x y z
N MET A 1 -3.95 -25.96 3.16
CA MET A 1 -4.55 -24.62 2.97
C MET A 1 -3.40 -23.68 2.74
N THR A 2 -3.50 -22.80 1.74
CA THR A 2 -2.45 -21.78 1.51
C THR A 2 -2.35 -20.88 2.74
N THR A 3 -1.13 -20.62 3.19
CA THR A 3 -0.82 -19.74 4.33
C THR A 3 -0.55 -18.30 3.85
N PRO A 4 -0.63 -17.28 4.74
CA PRO A 4 -0.21 -15.92 4.41
C PRO A 4 1.22 -15.85 3.85
N SER A 5 2.13 -16.66 4.41
CA SER A 5 3.51 -16.78 3.95
C SER A 5 3.62 -17.32 2.52
N GLU A 6 2.85 -18.36 2.18
CA GLU A 6 2.85 -18.92 0.81
C GLU A 6 2.25 -17.93 -0.19
N GLU A 7 1.17 -17.24 0.17
CA GLU A 7 0.55 -16.25 -0.70
C GLU A 7 1.46 -15.01 -0.92
N LEU A 8 2.21 -14.60 0.12
CA LEU A 8 3.23 -13.56 -0.01
C LEU A 8 4.32 -13.95 -1.00
N LYS A 9 4.89 -15.17 -0.90
CA LYS A 9 5.90 -15.67 -1.84
C LYS A 9 5.36 -15.75 -3.28
N SER A 10 4.10 -16.16 -3.43
CA SER A 10 3.41 -16.19 -4.72
C SER A 10 3.26 -14.77 -5.29
N LEU A 11 2.94 -13.76 -4.49
CA LEU A 11 2.88 -12.37 -4.95
C LEU A 11 4.22 -11.89 -5.51
N PHE A 12 5.34 -12.16 -4.82
CA PHE A 12 6.67 -11.84 -5.33
C PHE A 12 6.96 -12.56 -6.66
N SER A 13 6.67 -13.85 -6.73
CA SER A 13 6.94 -14.68 -7.91
C SER A 13 6.12 -14.24 -9.12
N GLU A 14 4.84 -13.92 -8.91
CA GLU A 14 3.94 -13.43 -9.97
C GLU A 14 4.33 -12.04 -10.47
N ALA A 15 4.72 -11.14 -9.56
CA ALA A 15 5.24 -9.83 -9.93
C ALA A 15 6.55 -9.95 -10.74
N MET A 16 7.47 -10.82 -10.32
CA MET A 16 8.72 -11.11 -11.04
C MET A 16 8.45 -11.69 -12.43
N ALA A 17 7.50 -12.62 -12.55
CA ALA A 17 7.10 -13.19 -13.83
C ALA A 17 6.46 -12.16 -14.77
N ARG A 18 5.84 -11.11 -14.22
CA ARG A 18 5.21 -10.05 -14.99
C ARG A 18 6.21 -8.98 -15.44
N SER A 19 7.07 -8.51 -14.54
CA SER A 19 8.14 -7.56 -14.85
C SER A 19 9.25 -7.64 -13.81
N GLU A 20 10.29 -8.42 -14.12
CA GLU A 20 11.48 -8.54 -13.28
C GLU A 20 12.16 -7.19 -13.05
N PHE A 21 12.21 -6.33 -14.08
CA PHE A 21 12.81 -5.00 -13.95
C PHE A 21 12.05 -4.12 -12.95
N ASP A 22 10.71 -4.10 -12.98
CA ASP A 22 9.93 -3.28 -12.05
C ASP A 22 10.01 -3.81 -10.61
N VAL A 23 10.16 -5.13 -10.42
CA VAL A 23 10.43 -5.69 -9.09
C VAL A 23 11.81 -5.26 -8.59
N VAL A 24 12.84 -5.26 -9.45
CA VAL A 24 14.17 -4.74 -9.07
C VAL A 24 14.09 -3.27 -8.68
N LEU A 25 13.39 -2.43 -9.45
CA LEU A 25 13.18 -1.02 -9.07
C LEU A 25 12.49 -0.88 -7.71
N THR A 26 11.49 -1.73 -7.45
CA THR A 26 10.75 -1.76 -6.17
C THR A 26 11.65 -2.14 -5.00
N ILE A 27 12.50 -3.16 -5.15
CA ILE A 27 13.44 -3.62 -4.12
C ILE A 27 14.53 -2.59 -3.84
N LEU A 28 15.04 -1.92 -4.88
CA LEU A 28 16.00 -0.83 -4.75
C LEU A 28 15.40 0.37 -4.02
N ASN A 29 14.10 0.61 -4.19
CA ASN A 29 13.33 1.69 -3.54
C ASN A 29 14.04 3.05 -3.62
N TYR A 30 14.61 3.37 -4.79
CA TYR A 30 15.41 4.58 -4.97
C TYR A 30 14.54 5.83 -4.99
N ARG A 31 14.76 6.72 -4.01
CA ARG A 31 14.05 8.00 -3.86
C ARG A 31 14.93 9.23 -4.15
N GLY A 32 16.21 9.02 -4.47
CA GLY A 32 17.18 10.07 -4.71
C GLY A 32 18.57 9.72 -4.16
N ILE A 33 19.54 10.58 -4.47
CA ILE A 33 20.92 10.45 -3.99
C ILE A 33 20.94 10.81 -2.50
N SER A 34 20.91 9.80 -1.64
CA SER A 34 21.10 9.97 -0.21
C SER A 34 21.65 8.67 0.40
N SER A 35 22.17 8.74 1.63
CA SER A 35 22.62 7.53 2.32
C SER A 35 21.47 6.55 2.49
N ALA A 36 21.78 5.25 2.52
CA ALA A 36 20.77 4.20 2.68
C ALA A 36 19.81 4.48 3.86
N ASN A 37 20.37 4.98 4.97
CA ASN A 37 19.64 5.29 6.21
C ASN A 37 18.70 6.51 6.11
N LEU A 38 18.88 7.39 5.11
CA LEU A 38 18.00 8.54 4.89
C LEU A 38 16.88 8.24 3.90
N ASN A 39 17.08 7.27 2.99
CA ASN A 39 16.10 6.91 1.96
C ASN A 39 15.03 5.91 2.45
N SER A 40 15.40 5.01 3.36
CA SER A 40 14.54 3.93 3.82
C SER A 40 14.91 3.50 5.24
N ASN A 41 13.90 3.12 6.04
CA ASN A 41 14.12 2.48 7.35
C ASN A 41 13.95 0.95 7.29
N LEU A 42 13.86 0.38 6.08
CA LEU A 42 13.61 -1.04 5.87
C LEU A 42 14.72 -1.92 6.46
N MET A 43 15.98 -1.53 6.28
CA MET A 43 17.13 -2.30 6.80
C MET A 43 17.17 -2.28 8.33
N GLU A 44 16.95 -1.11 8.93
CA GLU A 44 16.80 -0.98 10.39
C GLU A 44 15.64 -1.85 10.89
N TRP A 45 14.51 -1.88 10.16
CA TRP A 45 13.37 -2.73 10.51
C TRP A 45 13.67 -4.22 10.39
N PHE A 46 14.46 -4.63 9.38
CA PHE A 46 14.95 -6.01 9.24
C PHE A 46 15.87 -6.44 10.37
N ASP A 47 16.58 -5.52 11.01
CA ASP A 47 17.46 -5.80 12.15
C ASP A 47 16.72 -5.71 13.49
N ALA A 48 15.83 -4.72 13.64
CA ALA A 48 15.11 -4.46 14.87
C ALA A 48 14.08 -5.53 15.22
N ILE A 49 13.27 -6.00 14.26
CA ILE A 49 12.21 -6.98 14.55
C ILE A 49 12.77 -8.31 15.09
N PRO A 50 13.81 -8.95 14.49
CA PRO A 50 14.44 -10.13 15.07
C PRO A 50 15.05 -9.88 16.44
N PHE A 51 15.64 -8.71 16.66
CA PHE A 51 16.16 -8.33 17.97
C PHE A 51 15.05 -8.25 19.02
N TYR A 52 13.92 -7.60 18.71
CA TYR A 52 12.77 -7.55 19.60
C TYR A 52 12.15 -8.93 19.83
N TYR A 53 12.12 -9.79 18.81
CA TYR A 53 11.63 -11.15 18.95
C TYR A 53 12.52 -12.00 19.86
N LYS A 54 13.84 -11.80 19.79
CA LYS A 54 14.78 -12.42 20.73
C LYS A 54 14.47 -11.98 22.16
N LEU A 55 14.36 -10.68 22.41
CA LEU A 55 14.04 -10.16 23.74
C LEU A 55 12.68 -10.66 24.24
N PHE A 56 11.67 -10.71 23.38
CA PHE A 56 10.35 -11.27 23.69
C PHE A 56 10.44 -12.71 24.22
N ASN A 57 11.33 -13.52 23.67
CA ASN A 57 11.50 -14.90 24.11
C ASN A 57 12.37 -15.05 25.38
N GLU A 58 13.17 -14.05 25.72
CA GLU A 58 14.05 -14.04 26.90
C GLU A 58 13.41 -13.40 28.13
N LEU A 59 12.43 -12.51 27.93
CA LEU A 59 11.73 -11.79 28.99
C LEU A 59 10.55 -12.60 29.54
N GLU A 60 10.10 -12.24 30.74
CA GLU A 60 8.95 -12.88 31.42
C GLU A 60 7.88 -11.84 31.80
N GLU A 61 6.68 -12.34 32.13
CA GLU A 61 5.56 -11.57 32.65
C GLU A 61 5.28 -10.25 31.87
N LYS A 62 5.24 -9.12 32.58
CA LYS A 62 4.91 -7.80 32.02
C LYS A 62 5.97 -7.30 31.04
N GLU A 63 7.23 -7.70 31.20
CA GLU A 63 8.30 -7.30 30.29
C GLU A 63 8.16 -8.00 28.93
N LYS A 64 7.85 -9.31 28.97
CA LYS A 64 7.52 -10.09 27.77
C LYS A 64 6.34 -9.48 27.01
N ALA A 65 5.25 -9.20 27.70
CA ALA A 65 4.06 -8.60 27.10
C ALA A 65 4.36 -7.25 26.45
N ARG A 66 5.11 -6.37 27.12
CA ARG A 66 5.54 -5.07 26.57
C ARG A 66 6.41 -5.22 25.35
N MET A 67 7.34 -6.17 25.35
CA MET A 67 8.19 -6.43 24.19
C MET A 67 7.40 -7.00 23.01
N GLY A 68 6.43 -7.87 23.28
CA GLY A 68 5.50 -8.35 22.27
C GLY A 68 4.68 -7.21 21.64
N LEU A 69 4.15 -6.30 22.46
CA LEU A 69 3.44 -5.10 22.00
C LEU A 69 4.33 -4.16 21.19
N GLN A 70 5.60 -4.00 21.59
CA GLN A 70 6.59 -3.23 20.84
C GLN A 70 6.85 -3.86 19.47
N LEU A 71 7.07 -5.18 19.39
CA LEU A 71 7.27 -5.90 18.13
C LEU A 71 6.06 -5.77 17.23
N TYR A 72 4.87 -6.10 17.76
CA TYR A 72 3.59 -5.99 17.07
C TYR A 72 3.39 -4.61 16.46
N SER A 73 3.55 -3.57 17.29
CA SER A 73 3.35 -2.20 16.85
C SER A 73 4.40 -1.80 15.80
N THR A 74 5.68 -2.14 16.02
CA THR A 74 6.76 -1.82 15.08
C THR A 74 6.55 -2.47 13.71
N PHE A 75 5.99 -3.68 13.65
CA PHE A 75 5.66 -4.33 12.38
C PHE A 75 4.69 -3.49 11.54
N PHE A 76 3.56 -3.07 12.14
CA PHE A 76 2.53 -2.32 11.42
C PHE A 76 2.93 -0.87 11.10
N GLU A 77 4.00 -0.33 11.69
CA GLU A 77 4.50 1.03 11.43
C GLU A 77 5.35 1.18 10.15
N ASN A 78 5.84 0.08 9.57
CA ASN A 78 6.83 0.20 8.51
C ASN A 78 6.20 0.59 7.15
N SER A 79 6.43 1.83 6.72
CA SER A 79 5.85 2.34 5.45
C SER A 79 6.46 1.71 4.21
N ASP A 80 7.74 1.31 4.25
CA ASP A 80 8.41 0.68 3.11
C ASP A 80 7.84 -0.71 2.84
N PHE A 81 7.46 -1.46 3.88
CA PHE A 81 6.74 -2.72 3.77
C PHE A 81 5.44 -2.58 2.97
N TYR A 82 4.57 -1.63 3.35
CA TYR A 82 3.33 -1.37 2.58
C TYR A 82 3.63 -0.94 1.14
N ASN A 83 4.60 -0.04 0.93
CA ASN A 83 4.94 0.45 -0.41
C ASN A 83 5.42 -0.69 -1.32
N ILE A 84 6.25 -1.59 -0.79
CA ILE A 84 6.74 -2.76 -1.53
C ILE A 84 5.57 -3.69 -1.85
N LEU A 85 4.75 -4.08 -0.85
CA LEU A 85 3.61 -4.97 -1.10
C LEU A 85 2.61 -4.39 -2.11
N GLY A 86 2.25 -3.12 -1.97
CA GLY A 86 1.35 -2.46 -2.91
C GLY A 86 1.95 -2.32 -4.31
N SER A 87 3.26 -2.10 -4.41
CA SER A 87 3.98 -2.07 -5.70
C SER A 87 4.01 -3.44 -6.36
N LEU A 88 4.22 -4.52 -5.61
CA LEU A 88 4.14 -5.88 -6.14
C LEU A 88 2.73 -6.21 -6.66
N CYS A 89 1.68 -5.75 -5.97
CA CYS A 89 0.30 -5.87 -6.45
C CYS A 89 0.11 -5.13 -7.79
N ARG A 90 0.60 -3.89 -7.90
CA ARG A 90 0.56 -3.11 -9.15
C ARG A 90 1.30 -3.82 -10.28
N ILE A 91 2.50 -4.32 -10.01
CA ILE A 91 3.32 -5.04 -10.99
C ILE A 91 2.59 -6.30 -11.46
N LYS A 92 2.03 -7.12 -10.56
CA LYS A 92 1.19 -8.28 -10.92
C LYS A 92 0.08 -7.90 -11.89
N LEU A 93 -0.58 -6.77 -11.64
CA LEU A 93 -1.67 -6.24 -12.47
C LEU A 93 -1.20 -5.61 -13.79
N GLY A 94 0.11 -5.46 -13.98
CA GLY A 94 0.71 -4.88 -15.19
C GLY A 94 0.93 -3.37 -15.16
N TYR A 95 0.84 -2.76 -13.98
CA TYR A 95 1.16 -1.36 -13.72
C TYR A 95 2.57 -1.22 -13.16
N LYS A 96 3.13 0.00 -13.15
CA LYS A 96 4.44 0.23 -12.54
C LYS A 96 4.36 0.23 -11.01
N GLY A 97 5.42 -0.24 -10.36
CA GLY A 97 5.61 -0.04 -8.92
C GLY A 97 5.81 1.44 -8.58
N SER A 98 5.68 1.81 -7.31
CA SER A 98 5.96 3.17 -6.86
C SER A 98 6.51 3.21 -5.44
N SER A 99 7.64 3.91 -5.27
CA SER A 99 8.20 4.26 -3.96
C SER A 99 7.39 5.31 -3.19
N TYR A 100 6.39 5.91 -3.84
CA TYR A 100 5.50 6.96 -3.35
C TYR A 100 4.02 6.55 -3.38
N LEU A 101 3.72 5.25 -3.44
CA LEU A 101 2.36 4.73 -3.62
C LEU A 101 1.32 5.35 -2.67
N PHE A 102 1.70 5.58 -1.41
CA PHE A 102 0.86 6.22 -0.39
C PHE A 102 1.19 7.72 -0.20
N TRP A 103 1.43 8.42 -1.30
CA TRP A 103 1.65 9.87 -1.34
C TRP A 103 0.40 10.66 -0.91
N LYS A 104 0.62 11.78 -0.21
CA LYS A 104 -0.40 12.67 0.35
C LYS A 104 -0.89 13.73 -0.64
N THR A 105 -2.17 14.05 -0.61
CA THR A 105 -2.65 15.32 -1.19
C THR A 105 -2.29 16.49 -0.25
N LYS A 106 -2.31 17.75 -0.74
CA LYS A 106 -2.09 18.96 0.08
C LYS A 106 -3.14 19.13 1.18
N LYS A 107 -4.36 18.61 0.96
CA LYS A 107 -5.46 18.59 1.93
C LYS A 107 -5.14 17.78 3.20
N TYR A 108 -4.24 16.80 3.13
CA TYR A 108 -3.79 16.07 4.31
C TYR A 108 -2.62 16.82 4.96
N GLU A 109 -2.91 17.60 6.01
CA GLU A 109 -1.89 18.28 6.81
C GLU A 109 -0.91 17.30 7.51
N ARG A 110 -1.25 16.00 7.56
CA ARG A 110 -0.42 14.91 8.12
C ARG A 110 -0.09 13.82 7.11
N LEU A 111 0.97 13.04 7.37
CA LEU A 111 1.22 11.78 6.66
C LEU A 111 -0.02 10.87 6.75
N LEU A 112 -0.27 10.10 5.68
CA LEU A 112 -1.23 8.99 5.75
C LEU A 112 -0.80 8.09 6.90
N GLY A 113 -1.74 7.90 7.82
CA GLY A 113 -1.59 7.00 8.95
C GLY A 113 -1.60 5.57 8.45
N ILE A 114 -1.19 4.65 9.32
CA ILE A 114 -1.12 3.23 8.97
C ILE A 114 -2.48 2.64 8.66
N GLY A 115 -3.52 3.06 9.38
CA GLY A 115 -4.89 2.65 9.07
C GLY A 115 -5.26 2.96 7.62
N GLU A 116 -4.95 4.18 7.15
CA GLU A 116 -5.21 4.61 5.77
C GLU A 116 -4.34 3.82 4.76
N LYS A 117 -3.06 3.59 5.05
CA LYS A 117 -2.17 2.81 4.18
C LYS A 117 -2.62 1.35 4.06
N GLN A 118 -3.00 0.73 5.17
CA GLN A 118 -3.53 -0.62 5.18
C GLN A 118 -4.82 -0.69 4.37
N GLU A 119 -5.74 0.23 4.61
CA GLU A 119 -6.99 0.35 3.86
C GLU A 119 -6.78 0.40 2.34
N PHE A 120 -5.76 1.13 1.88
CA PHE A 120 -5.42 1.22 0.46
C PHE A 120 -4.75 -0.08 -0.02
N LEU A 121 -3.87 -0.68 0.81
CA LEU A 121 -3.26 -1.97 0.50
C LEU A 121 -4.30 -3.08 0.37
N LEU A 122 -5.34 -3.12 1.20
CA LEU A 122 -6.38 -4.13 1.13
C LEU A 122 -7.16 -4.10 -0.20
N GLU A 123 -7.40 -2.91 -0.75
CA GLU A 123 -8.00 -2.77 -2.09
C GLU A 123 -7.05 -3.30 -3.18
N LEU A 124 -5.75 -3.00 -3.09
CA LEU A 124 -4.75 -3.51 -4.03
C LEU A 124 -4.57 -5.04 -3.94
N LEU A 125 -4.61 -5.61 -2.73
CA LEU A 125 -4.58 -7.05 -2.52
C LEU A 125 -5.84 -7.71 -3.10
N ALA A 126 -7.00 -7.06 -2.99
CA ALA A 126 -8.23 -7.57 -3.59
C ALA A 126 -8.13 -7.58 -5.12
N ASP A 127 -7.63 -6.49 -5.71
CA ASP A 127 -7.35 -6.41 -7.15
C ASP A 127 -6.38 -7.51 -7.60
N ALA A 128 -5.36 -7.75 -6.78
CA ALA A 128 -4.36 -8.79 -6.98
C ALA A 128 -4.82 -10.19 -6.56
N GLU A 129 -6.08 -10.40 -6.17
CA GLU A 129 -6.65 -11.70 -5.77
C GLU A 129 -5.87 -12.37 -4.62
N LYS A 130 -5.33 -11.58 -3.69
CA LYS A 130 -4.56 -12.04 -2.52
C LYS A 130 -5.41 -12.03 -1.26
N THR A 131 -6.43 -12.89 -1.23
CA THR A 131 -7.45 -12.91 -0.17
C THR A 131 -6.90 -13.38 1.19
N ILE A 132 -5.87 -14.22 1.21
CA ILE A 132 -5.33 -14.78 2.46
C ILE A 132 -4.49 -13.74 3.20
N LEU A 133 -3.79 -12.87 2.48
CA LEU A 133 -3.11 -11.70 3.01
C LEU A 133 -4.13 -10.67 3.53
N ILE A 134 -5.26 -10.48 2.84
CA ILE A 134 -6.35 -9.65 3.38
C ILE A 134 -6.85 -10.20 4.71
N ASP A 135 -7.14 -11.51 4.77
CA ASP A 135 -7.54 -12.21 5.99
C ASP A 135 -6.52 -12.04 7.11
N PHE A 136 -5.22 -12.10 6.81
CA PHE A 136 -4.16 -11.86 7.78
C PHE A 136 -4.29 -10.47 8.42
N TYR A 137 -4.44 -9.42 7.62
CA TYR A 137 -4.58 -8.05 8.14
C TYR A 137 -5.89 -7.88 8.93
N GLU A 138 -7.00 -8.42 8.44
CA GLU A 138 -8.30 -8.34 9.13
C GLU A 138 -8.29 -9.08 10.48
N LYS A 139 -7.55 -10.18 10.60
CA LYS A 139 -7.47 -10.98 11.83
C LYS A 139 -6.41 -10.51 12.83
N ASN A 140 -5.36 -9.83 12.35
CA ASN A 140 -4.18 -9.52 13.18
C ASN A 140 -3.98 -8.04 13.45
N HIS A 141 -4.51 -7.11 12.65
CA HIS A 141 -4.33 -5.68 12.90
C HIS A 141 -5.47 -5.08 13.73
N PHE A 142 -5.14 -4.67 14.95
CA PHE A 142 -6.03 -4.00 15.90
C PHE A 142 -5.42 -2.65 16.25
N LYS A 143 -5.98 -1.59 15.67
CA LYS A 143 -5.51 -0.21 15.89
C LYS A 143 -5.56 0.19 17.37
N GLU A 144 -6.50 -0.38 18.13
CA GLU A 144 -6.70 -0.11 19.55
C GLU A 144 -5.51 -0.59 20.40
N ILE A 145 -4.95 -1.77 20.10
CA ILE A 145 -3.74 -2.28 20.78
C ILE A 145 -2.57 -1.31 20.56
N ARG A 146 -2.30 -0.98 19.29
CA ARG A 146 -1.19 -0.11 18.89
C ARG A 146 -1.34 1.29 19.49
N ASN A 147 -2.53 1.88 19.43
CA ASN A 147 -2.79 3.22 19.95
C ASN A 147 -2.64 3.27 21.48
N THR A 148 -3.25 2.31 22.20
CA THR A 148 -3.15 2.28 23.67
C THR A 148 -1.72 2.04 24.13
N PHE A 149 -0.97 1.18 23.44
CA PHE A 149 0.44 0.93 23.76
C PHE A 149 1.29 2.19 23.58
N PHE A 150 1.25 2.84 22.40
CA PHE A 150 2.07 4.03 22.15
C PHE A 150 1.68 5.25 22.97
N HIS A 151 0.41 5.35 23.38
CA HIS A 151 -0.05 6.43 24.26
C HIS A 151 0.07 6.07 25.75
N SER A 152 0.66 4.92 26.10
CA SER A 152 0.75 4.43 27.48
C SER A 152 -0.61 4.36 28.19
N ALA A 153 -1.68 4.16 27.43
CA ALA A 153 -3.07 4.09 27.87
C ALA A 153 -3.49 2.63 28.09
N TYR A 154 -2.72 1.89 28.90
CA TYR A 154 -3.00 0.49 29.21
C TYR A 154 -2.47 0.09 30.60
N SER A 155 -2.99 -1.01 31.13
CA SER A 155 -2.40 -1.75 32.24
C SER A 155 -2.29 -3.22 31.93
N ILE A 156 -1.34 -3.91 32.58
CA ILE A 156 -1.21 -5.37 32.51
C ILE A 156 -1.40 -5.91 33.93
N GLU A 157 -2.43 -6.74 34.11
CA GLU A 157 -2.85 -7.31 35.38
C GLU A 157 -3.31 -8.75 35.15
N ASP A 158 -2.80 -9.69 35.95
CA ASP A 158 -3.19 -11.11 35.94
C ASP A 158 -3.23 -11.80 34.55
N GLY A 159 -2.32 -11.43 33.64
CA GLY A 159 -2.26 -11.99 32.29
C GLY A 159 -3.11 -11.26 31.24
N ASP A 160 -3.92 -10.29 31.66
CA ASP A 160 -4.74 -9.46 30.79
C ASP A 160 -4.04 -8.14 30.42
N TYR A 161 -4.24 -7.72 29.17
CA TYR A 161 -4.00 -6.36 28.72
C TYR A 161 -5.30 -5.57 28.79
N VAL A 162 -5.34 -4.53 29.61
CA VAL A 162 -6.52 -3.68 29.81
C VAL A 162 -6.28 -2.34 29.12
N MET A 163 -7.17 -2.00 28.19
CA MET A 163 -7.13 -0.75 27.44
C MET A 163 -7.82 0.38 28.20
N HIS A 164 -7.10 1.49 28.37
CA HIS A 164 -7.63 2.75 28.93
C HIS A 164 -7.88 3.74 27.80
N ASP A 165 -8.92 4.57 27.94
CA ASP A 165 -9.22 5.68 27.02
C ASP A 165 -9.30 5.31 25.53
N SER A 166 -9.67 4.06 25.23
CA SER A 166 -9.91 3.58 23.86
C SER A 166 -11.34 3.12 23.64
N GLU A 167 -11.72 3.08 22.36
CA GLU A 167 -12.87 2.29 21.91
C GLU A 167 -12.64 0.79 22.23
N PRO A 168 -13.71 0.03 22.52
CA PRO A 168 -13.59 -1.40 22.71
C PRO A 168 -13.26 -2.10 21.39
N MET A 169 -12.47 -3.18 21.48
CA MET A 169 -12.18 -4.05 20.35
C MET A 169 -13.28 -5.09 20.17
N ASN A 170 -13.60 -5.43 18.92
CA ASN A 170 -14.45 -6.57 18.63
C ASN A 170 -13.61 -7.86 18.61
N ILE A 171 -13.77 -8.71 19.62
CA ILE A 171 -13.13 -10.02 19.72
C ILE A 171 -14.25 -11.06 19.65
N GLU A 172 -14.30 -11.82 18.56
CA GLU A 172 -15.29 -12.89 18.33
C GLU A 172 -16.75 -12.43 18.46
N GLY A 173 -17.05 -11.21 18.03
CA GLY A 173 -18.39 -10.62 18.11
C GLY A 173 -18.69 -9.93 19.45
N VAL A 174 -17.76 -9.94 20.39
CA VAL A 174 -17.90 -9.31 21.70
C VAL A 174 -17.01 -8.08 21.79
N LEU A 175 -17.62 -6.94 22.11
CA LEU A 175 -16.88 -5.70 22.39
C LEU A 175 -16.20 -5.80 23.75
N LYS A 176 -14.86 -5.80 23.78
CA LYS A 176 -14.06 -5.90 25.00
C LYS A 176 -13.08 -4.73 25.12
N LYS A 177 -12.84 -4.28 26.36
CA LYS A 177 -11.78 -3.33 26.72
C LYS A 177 -10.53 -4.00 27.30
N SER A 178 -10.50 -5.32 27.29
CA SER A 178 -9.34 -6.10 27.68
C SER A 178 -9.26 -7.38 26.86
N PHE A 179 -8.08 -7.99 26.84
CA PHE A 179 -7.85 -9.30 26.24
C PHE A 179 -6.75 -10.06 26.98
N ASP A 180 -6.85 -11.38 26.91
CA ASP A 180 -5.84 -12.30 27.44
C ASP A 180 -4.57 -12.25 26.58
N ILE A 181 -3.42 -12.04 27.21
CA ILE A 181 -2.16 -11.89 26.49
C ILE A 181 -1.70 -13.22 25.89
N GLU A 182 -1.89 -14.33 26.58
CA GLU A 182 -1.40 -15.65 26.16
C GLU A 182 -2.31 -16.30 25.11
N GLU A 183 -3.62 -16.26 25.32
CA GLU A 183 -4.61 -16.91 24.48
C GLU A 183 -4.96 -16.08 23.23
N PHE A 184 -4.95 -14.75 23.34
CA PHE A 184 -5.36 -13.87 22.24
C PHE A 184 -4.18 -13.15 21.57
N PHE A 185 -3.28 -12.53 22.33
CA PHE A 185 -2.27 -11.65 21.75
C PHE A 185 -1.04 -12.39 21.20
N TYR A 186 -0.44 -13.30 21.97
CA TYR A 186 0.76 -14.02 21.52
C TYR A 186 0.56 -14.84 20.24
N PRO A 187 -0.57 -15.54 20.01
CA PRO A 187 -0.79 -16.24 18.73
C PRO A 187 -0.77 -15.29 17.53
N LYS A 188 -1.33 -14.08 17.68
CA LYS A 188 -1.31 -13.05 16.64
C LYS A 188 0.09 -12.50 16.42
N LEU A 189 0.86 -12.33 17.49
CA LEU A 189 2.25 -11.91 17.43
C LEU A 189 3.09 -12.90 16.62
N GLU A 190 2.89 -14.20 16.84
CA GLU A 190 3.57 -15.25 16.09
C GLU A 190 3.18 -15.23 14.60
N GLU A 191 1.90 -15.04 14.26
CA GLU A 191 1.49 -14.86 12.86
C GLU A 191 2.16 -13.64 12.21
N VAL A 192 2.22 -12.52 12.94
CA VAL A 192 2.89 -11.29 12.50
C VAL A 192 4.39 -11.52 12.27
N PHE A 193 5.06 -12.18 13.20
CA PHE A 193 6.48 -12.49 13.08
C PHE A 193 6.78 -13.46 11.93
N ASN A 194 5.93 -14.47 11.72
CA ASN A 194 6.07 -15.41 10.61
C ASN A 194 5.94 -14.72 9.24
N LEU A 195 4.98 -13.79 9.09
CA LEU A 195 4.85 -13.01 7.87
C LEU A 195 6.04 -12.07 7.66
N PHE A 196 6.50 -11.41 8.73
CA PHE A 196 7.73 -10.60 8.71
C PHE A 196 8.93 -11.41 8.21
N GLN A 197 9.18 -12.57 8.81
CA GLN A 197 10.33 -13.40 8.48
C GLN A 197 10.25 -13.85 7.02
N THR A 198 9.05 -14.25 6.57
CA THR A 198 8.81 -14.62 5.18
C THR A 198 9.11 -13.47 4.22
N PHE A 199 8.65 -12.26 4.54
CA PHE A 199 8.91 -11.06 3.75
C PHE A 199 10.40 -10.75 3.68
N LYS A 200 11.08 -10.73 4.82
CA LYS A 200 12.53 -10.48 4.93
C LYS A 200 13.32 -11.50 4.11
N ASP A 201 13.02 -12.79 4.25
CA ASP A 201 13.72 -13.86 3.56
C ASP A 201 13.50 -13.79 2.05
N THR A 202 12.26 -13.55 1.60
CA THR A 202 11.93 -13.43 0.18
C THR A 202 12.62 -12.21 -0.44
N TYR A 203 12.65 -11.08 0.28
CA TYR A 203 13.36 -9.88 -0.15
C TYR A 203 14.85 -10.17 -0.37
N TRP A 204 15.51 -10.79 0.62
CA TRP A 204 16.94 -11.10 0.53
C TRP A 204 17.25 -12.22 -0.46
N GLU A 205 16.36 -13.20 -0.64
CA GLU A 205 16.49 -14.23 -1.66
C GLU A 205 16.57 -13.60 -3.05
N ILE A 206 15.66 -12.68 -3.37
CA ILE A 206 15.69 -11.96 -4.65
C ILE A 206 16.93 -11.08 -4.75
N PHE A 207 17.23 -10.28 -3.72
CA PHE A 207 18.39 -9.40 -3.71
C PHE A 207 19.69 -10.19 -3.95
N ASN A 208 19.86 -11.31 -3.26
CA ASN A 208 21.05 -12.15 -3.34
C ASN A 208 21.06 -13.06 -4.58
N SER A 209 19.94 -13.22 -5.30
CA SER A 209 19.91 -14.02 -6.54
C SER A 209 20.75 -13.42 -7.66
N TYR A 210 20.96 -12.09 -7.66
CA TYR A 210 21.74 -11.36 -8.67
C TYR A 210 23.24 -11.45 -8.41
N GLN A 211 23.81 -12.64 -8.65
CA GLN A 211 25.25 -12.91 -8.46
C GLN A 211 26.14 -12.42 -9.62
N LYS A 212 25.53 -12.10 -10.76
CA LYS A 212 26.18 -11.62 -11.99
C LYS A 212 25.23 -10.70 -12.74
N ASP A 213 25.77 -9.91 -13.66
CA ASP A 213 24.96 -9.10 -14.58
C ASP A 213 23.97 -9.99 -15.34
N LYS A 214 22.72 -9.54 -15.40
CA LYS A 214 21.62 -10.20 -16.11
C LYS A 214 20.92 -9.19 -17.01
N MET A 215 20.70 -9.55 -18.26
CA MET A 215 19.89 -8.73 -19.17
C MET A 215 18.42 -9.12 -19.04
N VAL A 216 17.55 -8.11 -18.97
CA VAL A 216 16.10 -8.26 -18.89
C VAL A 216 15.43 -7.21 -19.78
N ASP A 217 14.19 -7.48 -20.17
CA ASP A 217 13.34 -6.47 -20.78
C ASP A 217 12.82 -5.51 -19.71
N GLY A 218 12.89 -4.21 -19.98
CA GLY A 218 12.42 -3.16 -19.08
C GLY A 218 11.76 -2.01 -19.83
N SER A 219 11.21 -1.05 -19.09
CA SER A 219 10.53 0.12 -19.63
C SER A 219 11.04 1.39 -18.94
N PHE A 220 11.85 2.19 -19.65
CA PHE A 220 12.47 3.39 -19.08
C PHE A 220 12.71 4.51 -20.11
N PRO A 221 11.67 5.28 -20.51
CA PRO A 221 10.22 5.03 -20.37
C PRO A 221 9.67 4.11 -21.47
N ASN A 222 10.47 3.88 -22.51
CA ASN A 222 10.13 3.02 -23.62
C ASN A 222 10.68 1.61 -23.37
N PRO A 223 10.13 0.58 -24.01
CA PRO A 223 10.72 -0.76 -24.00
C PRO A 223 12.20 -0.72 -24.37
N CYS A 224 13.05 -1.29 -23.52
CA CYS A 224 14.49 -1.31 -23.68
C CYS A 224 15.12 -2.53 -23.00
N GLU A 225 16.32 -2.89 -23.42
CA GLU A 225 17.12 -3.90 -22.72
C GLU A 225 17.82 -3.24 -21.52
N VAL A 226 17.62 -3.82 -20.34
CA VAL A 226 18.21 -3.35 -19.10
C VAL A 226 19.18 -4.41 -18.58
N THR A 227 20.39 -4.00 -18.22
CA THR A 227 21.32 -4.84 -17.48
C THR A 227 21.09 -4.65 -15.98
N ILE A 228 20.52 -5.63 -15.30
CA ILE A 228 20.57 -5.70 -13.83
C ILE A 228 22.01 -6.04 -13.44
N LEU A 229 22.59 -5.24 -12.56
CA LEU A 229 23.98 -5.37 -12.11
C LEU A 229 24.02 -6.28 -10.88
N GLY A 230 24.85 -7.31 -10.93
CA GLY A 230 24.99 -8.28 -9.84
C GLY A 230 26.44 -8.42 -9.38
N SER A 231 26.63 -8.85 -8.13
CA SER A 231 27.94 -9.20 -7.58
C SER A 231 27.86 -10.38 -6.63
N SER A 232 29.00 -10.82 -6.09
CA SER A 232 29.03 -11.84 -5.02
C SER A 232 28.24 -11.44 -3.76
N GLU A 233 27.89 -10.16 -3.61
CA GLU A 233 27.10 -9.61 -2.51
C GLU A 233 25.63 -9.37 -2.91
N GLY A 234 25.21 -9.82 -4.11
CA GLY A 234 23.85 -9.64 -4.62
C GLY A 234 23.69 -8.41 -5.53
N LEU A 235 22.48 -7.87 -5.55
CA LEU A 235 22.06 -6.78 -6.43
C LEU A 235 22.90 -5.51 -6.20
N LYS A 236 23.47 -4.98 -7.29
CA LYS A 236 24.23 -3.71 -7.32
C LYS A 236 23.56 -2.63 -8.18
N GLY A 237 22.32 -2.86 -8.63
CA GLY A 237 21.49 -1.88 -9.32
C GLY A 237 21.14 -2.30 -10.74
N PHE A 238 20.97 -1.33 -11.64
CA PHE A 238 20.72 -1.56 -13.05
C PHE A 238 21.37 -0.49 -13.93
N ARG A 239 21.55 -0.83 -15.20
CA ARG A 239 22.15 0.02 -16.22
C ARG A 239 21.48 -0.19 -17.58
N ILE A 240 21.21 0.91 -18.25
CA ILE A 240 20.74 0.98 -19.63
C ILE A 240 21.89 1.58 -20.45
N LYS A 241 22.42 0.80 -21.37
CA LYS A 241 23.59 1.21 -22.16
C LYS A 241 23.22 2.29 -23.17
N ASN A 242 24.08 3.29 -23.33
CA ASN A 242 23.93 4.35 -24.33
C ASN A 242 22.52 4.98 -24.34
N ALA A 243 21.93 5.19 -23.16
CA ALA A 243 20.55 5.65 -23.03
C ALA A 243 20.40 7.17 -23.27
N VAL A 244 21.47 7.94 -23.08
CA VAL A 244 21.43 9.41 -23.11
C VAL A 244 22.61 9.98 -23.88
N ASN A 245 22.32 10.97 -24.74
CA ASN A 245 23.33 11.64 -25.56
C ASN A 245 23.61 13.04 -25.00
N PHE A 246 24.84 13.27 -24.53
CA PHE A 246 25.31 14.60 -24.13
C PHE A 246 26.37 15.08 -25.11
N TYR A 247 26.10 16.19 -25.79
CA TYR A 247 27.04 16.84 -26.71
C TYR A 247 27.62 15.88 -27.78
N GLY A 248 26.80 14.97 -28.31
CA GLY A 248 27.19 13.99 -29.33
C GLY A 248 27.83 12.71 -28.78
N LYS A 249 27.97 12.57 -27.45
CA LYS A 249 28.49 11.36 -26.81
C LYS A 249 27.37 10.61 -26.10
N TRP A 250 27.30 9.31 -26.35
CA TRP A 250 26.36 8.43 -25.67
C TRP A 250 26.91 8.00 -24.30
N HIS A 251 26.03 7.98 -23.32
CA HIS A 251 26.32 7.62 -21.93
C HIS A 251 25.26 6.65 -21.42
N ASP A 252 25.67 5.79 -20.50
CA ASP A 252 24.78 4.88 -19.80
C ASP A 252 23.90 5.64 -18.81
N SER A 253 22.69 5.15 -18.58
CA SER A 253 21.76 5.64 -17.56
C SER A 253 21.38 4.52 -16.60
N GLY A 254 21.13 4.81 -15.34
CA GLY A 254 20.68 3.81 -14.38
C GLY A 254 20.96 4.17 -12.93
N ILE A 255 20.64 3.24 -12.05
CA ILE A 255 20.86 3.37 -10.61
C ILE A 255 21.81 2.26 -10.20
N TRP A 256 22.95 2.58 -9.61
CA TRP A 256 23.84 1.56 -9.08
C TRP A 256 24.52 1.98 -7.79
N TYR A 257 24.96 0.99 -7.04
CA TYR A 257 25.55 1.21 -5.73
C TYR A 257 26.96 1.79 -5.85
N ASP A 258 27.20 2.90 -5.16
CA ASP A 258 28.53 3.49 -5.03
C ASP A 258 29.19 2.99 -3.74
N GLU A 259 30.17 2.09 -3.88
CA GLU A 259 30.89 1.49 -2.75
C GLU A 259 31.68 2.51 -1.91
N LYS A 260 32.18 3.57 -2.55
CA LYS A 260 32.98 4.59 -1.87
C LYS A 260 32.13 5.39 -0.90
N TYR A 261 30.90 5.71 -1.31
CA TYR A 261 30.01 6.54 -0.52
C TYR A 261 28.86 5.77 0.16
N LYS A 262 28.73 4.47 -0.12
CA LYS A 262 27.76 3.55 0.45
C LYS A 262 26.30 3.95 0.22
N PHE A 263 25.98 4.36 -1.00
CA PHE A 263 24.61 4.73 -1.38
C PHE A 263 24.26 4.34 -2.82
N TRP A 264 22.96 4.27 -3.11
CA TRP A 264 22.45 4.19 -4.47
C TRP A 264 22.65 5.52 -5.19
N ALA A 265 23.38 5.50 -6.30
CA ALA A 265 23.65 6.67 -7.12
C ALA A 265 22.81 6.60 -8.40
N GLY A 266 22.08 7.67 -8.70
CA GLY A 266 21.46 7.85 -10.01
C GLY A 266 22.47 8.41 -11.00
N HIS A 267 22.64 7.75 -12.14
CA HIS A 267 23.61 8.13 -13.17
C HIS A 267 22.88 8.48 -14.45
N ASN A 268 23.04 9.73 -14.90
CA ASN A 268 22.45 10.26 -16.13
C ASN A 268 20.96 9.90 -16.28
N ILE A 269 20.25 9.79 -15.16
CA ILE A 269 18.80 9.67 -15.14
C ILE A 269 18.29 11.08 -15.28
N ASN A 270 17.92 11.44 -16.49
CA ASN A 270 17.18 12.66 -16.69
C ASN A 270 15.73 12.36 -16.30
N MET A 271 15.27 12.85 -15.15
CA MET A 271 13.86 12.79 -14.76
C MET A 271 13.03 13.79 -15.58
N TYR A 272 13.26 13.89 -16.89
CA TYR A 272 12.36 14.58 -17.80
C TYR A 272 11.24 13.61 -18.14
N PHE A 273 10.36 13.41 -17.16
CA PHE A 273 9.08 12.76 -17.33
C PHE A 273 7.99 13.78 -17.02
N ASP A 274 6.77 13.47 -17.46
CA ASP A 274 5.60 13.87 -16.70
C ASP A 274 5.89 13.61 -15.21
N ARG A 275 5.45 14.51 -14.33
CA ARG A 275 5.76 14.41 -12.89
C ARG A 275 5.41 13.00 -12.40
N ILE A 276 6.13 12.44 -11.43
CA ILE A 276 5.84 11.06 -10.93
C ILE A 276 4.34 10.91 -10.61
N GLU A 277 3.76 11.99 -10.09
CA GLU A 277 2.35 12.18 -9.83
C GLU A 277 1.44 12.04 -11.05
N ASP A 278 1.90 12.47 -12.24
CA ASP A 278 1.17 12.37 -13.52
C ASP A 278 1.06 10.89 -13.95
N ILE A 279 2.17 10.15 -13.95
CA ILE A 279 2.21 8.72 -14.31
C ILE A 279 1.40 7.91 -13.31
N GLU A 280 1.58 8.19 -12.02
CA GLU A 280 0.83 7.50 -10.98
C GLU A 280 -0.66 7.72 -11.08
N ILE A 281 -1.12 8.95 -11.33
CA ILE A 281 -2.56 9.22 -11.46
C ILE A 281 -3.14 8.56 -12.70
N ASP A 282 -2.43 8.59 -13.82
CA ASP A 282 -2.93 7.98 -15.05
C ASP A 282 -3.13 6.46 -14.89
N GLU A 283 -2.12 5.76 -14.37
CA GLU A 283 -2.20 4.31 -14.10
C GLU A 283 -3.29 3.99 -13.05
N GLN A 284 -3.44 4.83 -12.03
CA GLN A 284 -4.47 4.68 -11.00
C GLN A 284 -5.88 4.86 -11.56
N LEU A 285 -6.10 5.89 -12.39
CA LEU A 285 -7.36 6.08 -13.10
C LEU A 285 -7.65 4.88 -14.00
N GLN A 286 -6.65 4.41 -14.77
CA GLN A 286 -6.79 3.26 -15.65
C GLN A 286 -7.14 1.98 -14.87
N ARG A 287 -6.56 1.78 -13.68
CA ARG A 287 -6.93 0.68 -12.78
C ARG A 287 -8.42 0.72 -12.44
N PHE A 288 -8.95 1.86 -11.99
CA PHE A 288 -10.38 1.97 -11.66
C PHE A 288 -11.30 1.92 -12.88
N GLU A 289 -10.83 2.35 -14.05
CA GLU A 289 -11.57 2.22 -15.32
C GLU A 289 -11.77 0.76 -15.71
N ASN A 290 -10.73 -0.06 -15.53
CA ASN A 290 -10.74 -1.49 -15.86
C ASN A 290 -11.50 -2.36 -14.84
N LYS A 291 -11.82 -1.83 -13.65
CA LYS A 291 -12.52 -2.56 -12.60
C LYS A 291 -14.02 -2.45 -12.74
N ASP A 292 -14.76 -3.54 -12.54
CA ASP A 292 -16.21 -3.47 -12.49
C ASP A 292 -16.69 -2.69 -11.27
N ASP A 293 -16.12 -2.97 -10.09
CA ASP A 293 -16.50 -2.34 -8.82
C ASP A 293 -15.29 -2.14 -7.89
N ILE A 294 -15.44 -1.27 -6.89
CA ILE A 294 -14.55 -1.18 -5.72
C ILE A 294 -14.93 -2.29 -4.75
N THR A 295 -13.95 -3.11 -4.34
CA THR A 295 -14.22 -4.41 -3.69
C THR A 295 -14.14 -4.34 -2.16
N LYS A 296 -13.12 -3.70 -1.60
CA LYS A 296 -12.85 -3.65 -0.16
C LYS A 296 -13.06 -2.26 0.41
N ASN A 297 -12.43 -1.25 -0.18
CA ASN A 297 -12.46 0.10 0.38
C ASN A 297 -12.42 1.19 -0.69
N ASN A 298 -13.24 2.23 -0.48
CA ASN A 298 -13.29 3.38 -1.37
C ASN A 298 -12.30 4.49 -0.99
N ALA A 299 -11.66 4.45 0.17
CA ALA A 299 -10.78 5.53 0.60
C ALA A 299 -9.62 5.79 -0.37
N ASP A 300 -9.06 4.71 -0.95
CA ASP A 300 -8.01 4.79 -1.99
C ASP A 300 -8.53 5.52 -3.25
N PHE A 301 -9.73 5.16 -3.71
CA PHE A 301 -10.37 5.82 -4.85
C PHE A 301 -10.67 7.30 -4.58
N PHE A 302 -11.23 7.63 -3.41
CA PHE A 302 -11.50 9.03 -3.05
C PHE A 302 -10.22 9.84 -2.84
N ASN A 303 -9.13 9.21 -2.39
CA ASN A 303 -7.82 9.84 -2.35
C ASN A 303 -7.31 10.18 -3.75
N LEU A 304 -7.46 9.28 -4.72
CA LEU A 304 -7.17 9.55 -6.13
C LEU A 304 -8.00 10.73 -6.66
N VAL A 305 -9.31 10.76 -6.38
CA VAL A 305 -10.19 11.86 -6.78
C VAL A 305 -9.70 13.19 -6.21
N ASP A 306 -9.34 13.24 -4.93
CA ASP A 306 -8.80 14.45 -4.30
C ASP A 306 -7.48 14.89 -4.97
N LYS A 307 -6.58 13.94 -5.33
CA LYS A 307 -5.34 14.24 -6.08
C LYS A 307 -5.62 14.86 -7.45
N VAL A 308 -6.58 14.31 -8.19
CA VAL A 308 -7.02 14.81 -9.50
C VAL A 308 -7.55 16.24 -9.38
N VAL A 309 -8.39 16.51 -8.38
CA VAL A 309 -8.95 17.85 -8.13
C VAL A 309 -7.84 18.85 -7.82
N GLU A 310 -6.88 18.51 -6.96
CA GLU A 310 -5.78 19.41 -6.61
C GLU A 310 -4.89 19.77 -7.80
N ARG A 311 -4.71 18.85 -8.75
CA ARG A 311 -3.94 19.10 -9.98
C ARG A 311 -4.71 19.90 -11.02
N ASN A 312 -6.03 19.86 -10.96
CA ASN A 312 -6.93 20.60 -11.82
C ASN A 312 -6.68 20.35 -13.32
N ASN A 313 -6.40 19.10 -13.69
CA ASN A 313 -6.29 18.70 -15.10
C ASN A 313 -7.66 18.29 -15.64
N ALA A 314 -8.12 18.95 -16.70
CA ALA A 314 -9.46 18.74 -17.26
C ALA A 314 -9.73 17.29 -17.68
N ASN A 315 -8.75 16.60 -18.29
CA ASN A 315 -8.92 15.21 -18.73
C ASN A 315 -9.03 14.26 -17.53
N GLU A 316 -8.20 14.46 -16.51
CA GLU A 316 -8.23 13.67 -15.28
C GLU A 316 -9.57 13.88 -14.54
N ILE A 317 -10.06 15.13 -14.46
CA ILE A 317 -11.35 15.45 -13.82
C ILE A 317 -12.52 14.75 -14.53
N VAL A 318 -12.53 14.72 -15.86
CA VAL A 318 -13.58 14.03 -16.63
C VAL A 318 -13.58 12.54 -16.31
N ARG A 319 -12.41 11.90 -16.35
CA ARG A 319 -12.26 10.47 -16.01
C ARG A 319 -12.69 10.17 -14.58
N ALA A 320 -12.23 10.97 -13.61
CA ALA A 320 -12.62 10.83 -12.21
C ALA A 320 -14.14 11.00 -12.01
N THR A 321 -14.77 11.97 -12.70
CA THR A 321 -16.22 12.17 -12.68
C THR A 321 -16.97 10.96 -13.21
N GLN A 322 -16.51 10.40 -14.34
CA GLN A 322 -17.12 9.19 -14.92
C GLN A 322 -17.01 7.98 -13.98
N LEU A 323 -15.86 7.82 -13.31
CA LEU A 323 -15.66 6.76 -12.31
C LEU A 323 -16.56 6.94 -11.08
N LEU A 324 -16.71 8.17 -10.58
CA LEU A 324 -17.63 8.46 -9.47
C LEU A 324 -19.07 8.08 -9.83
N LEU A 325 -19.52 8.44 -11.04
CA LEU A 325 -20.84 8.06 -11.54
C LEU A 325 -20.97 6.54 -11.68
N LYS A 326 -20.01 5.89 -12.33
CA LYS A 326 -19.96 4.42 -12.51
C LYS A 326 -20.12 3.70 -11.17
N PHE A 327 -19.29 4.02 -10.18
CA PHE A 327 -19.36 3.33 -8.89
C PHE A 327 -20.63 3.70 -8.10
N GLY A 328 -21.09 4.94 -8.15
CA GLY A 328 -22.37 5.34 -7.56
C GLY A 328 -23.56 4.58 -8.17
N ASP A 329 -23.59 4.43 -9.50
CA ASP A 329 -24.63 3.71 -10.23
C ASP A 329 -24.65 2.22 -9.89
N ILE A 330 -23.49 1.58 -9.75
CA ILE A 330 -23.41 0.18 -9.29
C ILE A 330 -24.07 0.01 -7.92
N ARG A 331 -23.83 0.95 -6.99
CA ARG A 331 -24.44 0.91 -5.65
C ARG A 331 -25.93 1.18 -5.71
N LYS A 332 -26.37 2.05 -6.61
CA LYS A 332 -27.79 2.28 -6.88
C LYS A 332 -28.47 1.04 -7.45
N THR A 333 -27.86 0.35 -8.42
CA THR A 333 -28.40 -0.92 -8.95
C THR A 333 -28.52 -1.97 -7.85
N LYS A 334 -27.54 -2.07 -6.94
CA LYS A 334 -27.62 -2.95 -5.76
C LYS A 334 -28.76 -2.54 -4.82
N MET A 335 -28.99 -1.24 -4.60
CA MET A 335 -30.13 -0.74 -3.82
C MET A 335 -31.48 -1.09 -4.46
N ASP A 336 -31.59 -0.93 -5.78
CA ASP A 336 -32.83 -1.16 -6.52
C ASP A 336 -33.23 -2.65 -6.49
N THR A 337 -32.23 -3.54 -6.51
CA THR A 337 -32.39 -5.00 -6.46
C THR A 337 -32.44 -5.57 -5.03
N GLU A 338 -32.13 -4.79 -4.00
CA GLU A 338 -32.19 -5.23 -2.60
C GLU A 338 -33.65 -5.36 -2.13
N GLU A 339 -34.00 -6.57 -1.69
CA GLU A 339 -35.33 -6.90 -1.16
C GLU A 339 -35.44 -6.56 0.34
N ASN A 340 -34.33 -6.60 1.07
CA ASN A 340 -34.32 -6.27 2.49
C ASN A 340 -34.43 -4.76 2.71
N ILE A 341 -35.60 -4.31 3.20
CA ILE A 341 -35.90 -2.90 3.45
C ILE A 341 -34.87 -2.24 4.39
N TYR A 342 -34.36 -2.95 5.40
CA TYR A 342 -33.38 -2.40 6.33
C TYR A 342 -32.03 -2.17 5.66
N LYS A 343 -31.57 -3.11 4.83
CA LYS A 343 -30.36 -2.93 4.03
C LYS A 343 -30.54 -1.82 3.00
N LYS A 344 -31.69 -1.78 2.33
CA LYS A 344 -32.04 -0.76 1.33
C LYS A 344 -31.90 0.67 1.89
N ARG A 345 -32.35 0.91 3.13
CA ARG A 345 -32.20 2.20 3.83
C ARG A 345 -30.75 2.63 4.10
N SER A 346 -29.78 1.73 4.05
CA SER A 346 -28.36 2.06 4.24
C SER A 346 -27.67 2.54 2.96
N PHE A 347 -28.19 2.16 1.78
CA PHE A 347 -27.59 2.47 0.49
C PHE A 347 -27.48 3.96 0.17
N PRO A 348 -28.46 4.83 0.47
CA PRO A 348 -28.33 6.26 0.22
C PRO A 348 -27.05 6.85 0.82
N LYS A 349 -26.68 6.44 2.04
CA LYS A 349 -25.43 6.88 2.71
C LYS A 349 -24.17 6.39 1.99
N MET A 350 -24.24 5.28 1.26
CA MET A 350 -23.16 4.74 0.45
C MET A 350 -23.07 5.34 -0.95
N ILE A 351 -24.21 5.73 -1.55
CA ILE A 351 -24.30 6.28 -2.91
C ILE A 351 -23.99 7.78 -2.91
N LEU A 352 -24.56 8.54 -1.97
CA LEU A 352 -24.47 10.01 -1.92
C LEU A 352 -23.04 10.55 -1.98
N PRO A 353 -22.02 9.96 -1.31
CA PRO A 353 -20.64 10.44 -1.41
C PRO A 353 -20.11 10.49 -2.85
N TYR A 354 -20.47 9.51 -3.69
CA TYR A 354 -20.06 9.45 -5.09
C TYR A 354 -20.73 10.53 -5.92
N TYR A 355 -22.06 10.61 -5.86
CA TYR A 355 -22.81 11.57 -6.68
C TYR A 355 -22.57 13.02 -6.27
N ARG A 356 -22.47 13.31 -4.97
CA ARG A 356 -22.12 14.66 -4.48
C ARG A 356 -20.74 15.07 -4.97
N LYS A 357 -19.75 14.18 -4.88
CA LYS A 357 -18.39 14.48 -5.35
C LYS A 357 -18.34 14.62 -6.88
N ALA A 358 -19.08 13.80 -7.63
CA ALA A 358 -19.19 13.93 -9.09
C ALA A 358 -19.78 15.29 -9.49
N LEU A 359 -20.84 15.73 -8.79
CA LEU A 359 -21.44 17.04 -9.04
C LEU A 359 -20.47 18.18 -8.67
N GLU A 360 -19.77 18.07 -7.55
CA GLU A 360 -18.78 19.05 -7.07
C GLU A 360 -17.69 19.31 -8.11
N ILE A 361 -17.05 18.23 -8.62
CA ILE A 361 -15.87 18.35 -9.47
C ILE A 361 -16.21 18.42 -10.97
N GLY A 362 -17.38 17.88 -11.34
CA GLY A 362 -17.74 17.60 -12.73
C GLY A 362 -18.92 18.38 -13.27
N SER A 363 -19.51 19.32 -12.49
CA SER A 363 -20.73 20.08 -12.85
C SER A 363 -20.73 20.62 -14.29
N ALA A 364 -19.57 21.10 -14.77
CA ALA A 364 -19.40 21.64 -16.12
C ALA A 364 -19.55 20.61 -17.26
N PHE A 365 -19.44 19.31 -16.96
CA PHE A 365 -19.48 18.23 -17.94
C PHE A 365 -20.84 17.51 -18.01
N PHE A 366 -21.76 17.81 -17.09
CA PHE A 366 -23.10 17.22 -17.13
C PHE A 366 -23.95 17.90 -18.19
N LYS A 367 -24.61 17.08 -19.02
CA LYS A 367 -25.59 17.57 -20.01
C LYS A 367 -26.84 18.16 -19.36
N ASP A 368 -27.26 17.63 -18.21
CA ASP A 368 -28.40 18.12 -17.43
C ASP A 368 -28.10 18.03 -15.92
N VAL A 369 -27.48 19.08 -15.40
CA VAL A 369 -27.13 19.22 -13.98
C VAL A 369 -28.37 19.18 -13.08
N GLU A 370 -29.50 19.74 -13.54
CA GLU A 370 -30.71 19.88 -12.72
C GLU A 370 -31.42 18.54 -12.54
N ALA A 371 -31.45 17.69 -13.57
CA ALA A 371 -31.91 16.32 -13.44
C ALA A 371 -31.04 15.51 -12.47
N PHE A 372 -29.72 15.72 -12.49
CA PHE A 372 -28.81 15.03 -11.58
C PHE A 372 -28.99 15.50 -10.12
N LYS A 373 -29.14 16.81 -9.89
CA LYS A 373 -29.48 17.37 -8.56
C LYS A 373 -30.77 16.79 -7.99
N LYS A 374 -31.81 16.61 -8.83
CA LYS A 374 -33.07 15.95 -8.40
C LYS A 374 -32.84 14.51 -7.94
N THR A 375 -31.94 13.78 -8.61
CA THR A 375 -31.59 12.41 -8.21
C THR A 375 -30.92 12.38 -6.84
N ILE A 376 -30.00 13.32 -6.57
CA ILE A 376 -29.35 13.47 -5.27
C ILE A 376 -30.39 13.82 -4.19
N ALA A 377 -31.26 14.80 -4.45
CA ALA A 377 -32.31 15.20 -3.51
C ALA A 377 -33.26 14.05 -3.15
N GLY A 378 -33.60 13.18 -4.11
CA GLY A 378 -34.39 11.97 -3.86
C GLY A 378 -33.70 11.01 -2.88
N LEU A 379 -32.41 10.73 -3.09
CA LEU A 379 -31.63 9.89 -2.18
C LEU A 379 -31.46 10.52 -0.79
N GLU A 380 -31.39 11.84 -0.69
CA GLU A 380 -31.30 12.54 0.59
C GLU A 380 -32.57 12.42 1.44
N VAL A 381 -33.74 12.31 0.80
CA VAL A 381 -35.01 12.05 1.51
C VAL A 381 -35.08 10.61 2.04
N GLU A 382 -34.37 9.69 1.40
CA GLU A 382 -34.33 8.27 1.76
C GLU A 382 -33.24 7.90 2.79
N ALA A 383 -32.28 8.80 3.05
CA ALA A 383 -31.10 8.62 3.92
C ALA A 383 -31.37 8.93 5.40
#